data_AF-A0A967WT37-F1
#
_entry.id   AF-A0A967WT37-F1
#
_cell.length_a   1.000
_cell.length_b   1.000
_cell.length_c   1.000
_cell.angle_alpha   90.00
_cell.angle_beta   90.00
_cell.angle_gamma   90.00
#
_symmetry.space_group_name_H-M   'P 1'
#
loop_
_entity.id
_entity.type
_entity.pdbx_description
1 polymer ?
#
loop_
_entity_poly.entity_id
_entity_poly.type
_entity_poly.pdbx_seq_one_letter_code
_entity_poly.pdbx_strand_id
1 'polypeptide(L)' 'MALILILSVAWIAVSRVSPDAAQAISEKALPLPGHRAPDFTLPSLVGEPVTLSDLQGQVVLVNIWATW' A
#
# COMPACT_ATOMS: atom_id res chain seq x y z
N MET A 1 -37.46 7.64 -6.16
CA MET A 1 -36.41 8.64 -6.46
C MET A 1 -35.68 9.07 -5.17
N ALA A 2 -36.32 9.76 -4.24
CA ALA A 2 -35.68 10.26 -3.01
C ALA A 2 -35.06 9.16 -2.11
N LEU A 3 -35.73 8.01 -1.98
CA LEU A 3 -35.23 6.89 -1.18
C LEU A 3 -33.91 6.32 -1.72
N ILE A 4 -33.78 6.22 -3.05
CA ILE A 4 -32.57 5.74 -3.71
C ILE A 4 -31.42 6.72 -3.45
N LEU A 5 -31.67 8.03 -3.56
CA LEU A 5 -30.68 9.05 -3.26
C LEU A 5 -30.20 9.00 -1.81
N ILE A 6 -31.12 8.80 -0.86
CA ILE A 6 -30.77 8.68 0.57
C ILE A 6 -29.92 7.43 0.82
N LEU A 7 -30.29 6.29 0.24
CA LEU A 7 -29.52 5.05 0.34
C LEU A 7 -28.13 5.19 -0.27
N SER A 8 -27.99 5.87 -1.42
CA SER A 8 -26.69 6.14 -2.04
C SER A 8 -25.82 7.04 -1.17
N VAL A 9 -26.38 8.10 -0.60
CA VAL A 9 -25.64 9.01 0.31
C VAL A 9 -25.21 8.29 1.59
N ALA A 10 -26.10 7.47 2.16
CA ALA A 10 -25.79 6.67 3.33
C ALA A 10 -24.65 5.67 3.04
N TRP A 11 -24.67 5.01 1.88
CA TRP A 11 -23.61 4.09 1.46
C TRP A 11 -22.25 4.79 1.33
N ILE A 12 -22.23 5.98 0.73
CA ILE A 12 -21.00 6.79 0.59
C ILE A 12 -20.50 7.25 1.97
N ALA A 13 -21.40 7.69 2.85
CA ALA A 13 -21.04 8.13 4.19
C ALA A 13 -20.44 6.99 5.04
N VAL A 14 -20.92 5.75 4.85
CA VAL A 14 -20.40 4.55 5.51
C VAL A 14 -19.11 4.04 4.87
N SER A 15 -18.97 4.14 3.55
CA SER A 15 -17.85 3.54 2.80
C SER A 15 -16.67 4.50 2.58
N ARG A 16 -16.81 5.79 2.91
CA ARG A 16 -15.73 6.76 2.73
C ARG A 16 -14.51 6.38 3.57
N VAL A 17 -13.33 6.42 2.96
CA VAL A 17 -12.07 6.33 3.70
C VAL A 17 -11.97 7.55 4.61
N SER A 18 -11.69 7.34 5.90
CA SER A 18 -11.55 8.44 6.86
C SER A 18 -10.32 9.30 6.52
N PRO A 19 -10.36 10.62 6.76
CA PRO A 19 -9.21 11.50 6.56
C PRO A 19 -7.96 11.02 7.31
N ASP A 20 -8.14 10.50 8.53
CA ASP A 20 -7.04 9.95 9.34
C ASP A 20 -6.41 8.71 8.70
N ALA A 21 -7.23 7.82 8.13
CA ALA A 21 -6.74 6.67 7.39
C ALA A 21 -6.01 7.11 6.11
N ALA A 22 -6.52 8.12 5.40
CA ALA A 22 -5.86 8.67 4.22
C ALA A 22 -4.49 9.27 4.55
N GLN A 23 -4.36 9.95 5.70
CA GLN A 23 -3.09 10.52 6.17
C GLN A 23 -2.08 9.46 6.60
N ALA A 24 -2.52 8.39 7.28
CA ALA A 24 -1.64 7.27 7.66
C ALA A 24 -1.02 6.56 6.45
N ILE A 25 -1.73 6.51 5.32
CA ILE A 25 -1.20 5.97 4.05
C ILE A 25 -0.18 6.93 3.42
N SER A 26 -0.33 8.23 3.62
CA SER A 26 0.61 9.25 3.12
C SER A 26 1.91 9.33 3.94
N GLU A 27 1.87 8.96 5.22
CA GLU A 27 3.04 8.92 6.10
C GLU A 27 3.89 7.65 5.86
N LYS A 28 3.25 6.56 5.42
CA LYS A 28 3.94 5.36 4.97
C LYS A 28 4.54 5.64 3.58
N ALA A 29 5.87 5.75 3.53
CA ALA A 29 6.63 6.10 2.33
C ALA A 29 6.02 5.48 1.07
N LEU A 30 5.66 6.35 0.12
CA LEU A 30 5.16 5.93 -1.19
C LEU A 30 6.38 5.68 -2.10
N PRO A 31 6.36 4.65 -2.97
CA PRO A 31 7.46 4.35 -3.89
C PRO A 31 7.51 5.37 -5.03
N LEU A 32 7.96 6.59 -4.72
CA LEU A 32 8.09 7.71 -5.64
C LEU A 32 9.51 7.79 -6.19
N PRO A 33 9.72 8.12 -7.48
CA PRO A 33 11.05 8.39 -8.01
C PRO A 33 11.79 9.46 -7.18
N GLY A 34 13.09 9.25 -6.98
CA GLY A 34 13.95 10.15 -6.19
C GLY A 34 13.77 10.06 -4.67
N HIS A 35 12.81 9.28 -4.17
CA HIS A 35 12.65 9.00 -2.75
C HIS A 35 13.24 7.64 -2.39
N ARG A 36 13.61 7.46 -1.12
CA ARG A 36 14.05 6.16 -0.63
C ARG A 36 12.91 5.15 -0.78
N ALA A 37 13.21 3.98 -1.34
CA ALA A 37 12.24 2.90 -1.41
C ALA A 37 11.75 2.53 0.01
N PRO A 38 10.43 2.30 0.20
CA PRO A 38 9.88 1.89 1.49
C PRO A 38 10.48 0.55 1.89
N ASP A 39 10.92 0.44 3.15
CA ASP A 39 11.52 -0.79 3.63
C ASP A 39 10.46 -1.86 3.90
N PHE A 40 10.79 -3.12 3.62
CA PHE A 40 9.93 -4.27 3.87
C PHE A 40 10.76 -5.53 4.05
N THR A 41 10.21 -6.48 4.80
CA THR A 41 10.76 -7.81 5.01
C THR A 41 9.77 -8.84 4.51
N LEU A 42 10.23 -9.76 3.66
CA LEU A 42 9.42 -10.86 3.12
C LEU A 42 10.16 -12.18 3.26
N PRO A 43 9.45 -13.31 3.39
CA PRO A 43 10.07 -14.63 3.31
C PRO A 43 10.56 -14.90 1.89
N SER A 44 11.75 -15.46 1.78
CA SER A 44 12.27 -16.04 0.56
C SER A 44 11.58 -17.36 0.22
N LEU A 45 11.92 -17.95 -0.94
CA LEU A 45 11.40 -19.25 -1.36
C LEU A 45 11.75 -20.40 -0.40
N VAL A 46 12.80 -20.24 0.41
CA VAL A 46 13.22 -21.21 1.43
C VAL A 46 12.72 -20.85 2.83
N GLY A 47 11.91 -19.79 2.96
CA GLY A 47 11.31 -19.35 4.24
C GLY A 47 12.14 -18.36 5.05
N GLU A 48 13.40 -18.13 4.68
CA GLU A 48 14.26 -17.16 5.38
C GLU A 48 13.82 -15.71 5.11
N PRO A 49 13.80 -14.84 6.12
CA PRO A 49 13.43 -13.44 5.94
C PRO A 49 14.50 -12.69 5.14
N VAL A 50 14.05 -11.86 4.20
CA VAL A 50 14.90 -10.95 3.43
C VAL A 50 14.35 -9.54 3.58
N THR A 51 15.19 -8.60 4.01
CA THR A 51 14.82 -7.18 4.14
C THR A 51 15.42 -6.36 3.01
N LEU A 52 14.65 -5.45 2.43
CA LEU A 52 15.12 -4.60 1.33
C LEU A 52 16.35 -3.77 1.73
N SER A 53 16.41 -3.29 2.98
CA SER A 53 17.56 -2.57 3.53
C SER A 53 18.88 -3.33 3.46
N ASP A 54 18.84 -4.67 3.46
CA ASP A 54 20.04 -5.51 3.46
C ASP A 54 20.72 -5.53 2.07
N LEU A 55 19.99 -5.13 1.02
CA LEU A 55 20.45 -5.08 -0.37
C LEU A 55 20.96 -3.68 -0.79
N GLN A 56 21.13 -2.75 0.16
CA GLN A 56 21.64 -1.42 -0.12
C GLN A 56 23.04 -1.46 -0.77
N GLY A 57 23.27 -0.55 -1.72
CA GLY A 57 24.50 -0.51 -2.52
C GLY A 57 24.43 -1.35 -3.80
N GLN A 58 23.36 -2.10 -4.01
CA GLN A 58 23.09 -2.84 -5.24
C GLN A 58 21.92 -2.20 -6.01
N VAL A 59 21.92 -2.34 -7.33
CA VAL A 59 20.75 -2.00 -8.15
C VAL A 59 19.74 -3.14 -8.02
N VAL A 60 18.58 -2.85 -7.44
CA VAL A 60 17.54 -3.84 -7.16
C VAL A 60 16.28 -3.53 -7.97
N LEU A 61 15.76 -4.53 -8.68
CA LEU A 61 14.46 -4.47 -9.35
C LEU A 61 13.41 -5.16 -8.48
N VAL A 62 12.40 -4.41 -8.02
CA VAL A 62 11.26 -4.96 -7.27
C VAL A 62 10.15 -5.28 -8.26
N ASN A 63 9.80 -6.56 -8.37
CA ASN A 63 8.72 -7.04 -9.23
C ASN A 63 7.58 -7.63 -8.39
N ILE A 64 6.39 -7.01 -8.44
CA ILE A 64 5.18 -7.49 -7.77
C ILE A 64 4.32 -8.20 -8.81
N TRP A 65 4.02 -9.48 -8.58
CA TRP A 65 3.25 -10.31 -9.50
C TRP A 65 2.44 -11.36 -8.74
N ALA A 66 1.54 -12.03 -9.46
CA ALA A 66 0.75 -13.12 -8.91
C ALA A 66 0.49 -14.18 -9.99
N THR A 67 0.21 -15.42 -9.58
CA THR A 67 0.15 -16.60 -10.44
C THR A 67 -1.16 -16.79 -11.20
N TRP A 68 -2.17 -15.97 -10.91
CA TRP A 68 -3.54 -16.13 -11.40
C TRP A 68 -3.74 -15.62 -12.82
#